data_AF-A0A846NJV4-F1
#
_entry.id   AF-A0A846NJV4-F1
#
_cell.length_a   1.000
_cell.length_b   1.000
_cell.length_c   1.000
_cell.angle_alpha   90.00
_cell.angle_beta   90.00
_cell.angle_gamma   90.00
#
_symmetry.space_group_name_H-M   'P 1'
#
loop_
_entity.id
_entity.type
_entity.pdbx_description
1 polymer ?
#
loop_
_entity_poly.entity_id
_entity_poly.type
_entity_poly.pdbx_seq_one_letter_code
_entity_poly.pdbx_strand_id
1 'polypeptide(L)'
;MRKTLKPRGEMKEVRKTFKSKGQAKIAVEKISLGLSTVREIEDIPVTLAPAMSVINSVRGSLSNIIPRADQEFNSISDTLSSILVDAGQMGGIALNFSTANAEANRILMEAERQVERDEAETHSCPRDWDLGCLEEPS
;
A
#
# COMPACT_ATOMS: atom_id res chain seq x y z
N MET A 1 -1.14 27.48 32.51
CA MET A 1 -0.65 26.19 31.97
C MET A 1 -1.85 25.38 31.44
N ARG A 2 -2.06 25.31 30.12
CA ARG A 2 -3.08 24.41 29.55
C ARG A 2 -2.48 23.01 29.46
N LYS A 3 -2.78 22.13 30.41
CA LYS A 3 -2.51 20.71 30.24
C LYS A 3 -3.57 20.17 29.29
N THR A 4 -3.25 20.02 28.02
CA THR A 4 -4.07 19.25 27.07
C THR A 4 -3.94 17.78 27.44
N LEU A 5 -4.82 17.30 28.33
CA LEU A 5 -4.96 15.87 28.58
C LEU A 5 -5.63 15.28 27.34
N LYS A 6 -4.82 14.81 26.38
CA LYS A 6 -5.31 14.18 25.16
C LYS A 6 -6.04 12.86 25.52
N PRO A 7 -7.32 12.67 25.17
CA PRO A 7 -8.06 11.45 25.50
C PRO A 7 -7.38 10.20 24.93
N ARG A 8 -7.29 9.11 25.73
CA ARG A 8 -6.67 7.83 25.31
C ARG A 8 -7.27 7.28 24.00
N GLY A 9 -8.53 7.58 23.71
CA GLY A 9 -9.22 7.15 22.48
C GLY A 9 -8.63 7.78 21.22
N GLU A 10 -8.25 9.05 21.27
CA GLU A 10 -7.67 9.76 20.12
C GLU A 10 -6.33 9.17 19.71
N MET A 11 -5.52 8.72 20.68
CA MET A 11 -4.24 8.06 20.38
C MET A 11 -4.41 6.69 19.73
N LYS A 12 -5.46 5.95 20.10
CA LYS A 12 -5.78 4.65 19.48
C LYS A 12 -6.20 4.85 18.02
N GLU A 13 -7.04 5.84 17.76
CA GLU A 13 -7.49 6.15 16.41
C GLU A 13 -6.33 6.65 15.54
N VAL A 14 -5.52 7.57 16.06
CA VAL A 14 -4.32 8.04 15.36
C VAL A 14 -3.37 6.88 15.02
N ARG A 15 -3.10 5.97 15.94
CA ARG A 15 -2.25 4.79 15.66
C ARG A 15 -2.84 3.89 14.58
N LYS A 16 -4.17 3.67 14.59
CA LYS A 16 -4.86 2.92 13.55
C LYS A 16 -4.69 3.56 12.17
N THR A 17 -4.81 4.89 12.10
CA THR A 17 -4.58 5.61 10.82
C THR A 17 -3.14 5.48 10.33
N PHE A 18 -2.15 5.53 11.21
CA PHE A 18 -0.74 5.32 10.85
C PHE A 18 -0.47 3.91 10.33
N LYS A 19 -1.05 2.88 10.96
CA LYS A 19 -0.97 1.49 10.48
C LYS A 19 -1.54 1.34 9.08
N SER A 20 -2.74 1.87 8.84
CA SER A 20 -3.39 1.81 7.53
C SER A 20 -2.56 2.50 6.43
N LYS A 21 -1.97 3.66 6.74
CA LYS A 21 -1.04 4.35 5.81
C LYS A 21 0.23 3.54 5.54
N GLY A 22 0.82 2.93 6.57
CA GLY A 22 1.99 2.07 6.42
C GLY A 22 1.70 0.86 5.54
N GLN A 23 0.57 0.19 5.78
CA GLN A 23 0.14 -0.97 5.00
C GLN A 23 -0.08 -0.57 3.53
N ALA A 24 -0.77 0.54 3.29
CA ALA A 24 -0.98 1.07 1.95
C ALA A 24 0.34 1.34 1.22
N LYS A 25 1.31 1.97 1.89
CA LYS A 25 2.63 2.24 1.33
C LYS A 25 3.32 0.95 0.85
N ILE A 26 3.43 -0.04 1.74
CA ILE A 26 4.12 -1.31 1.44
C ILE A 26 3.40 -2.08 0.33
N ALA A 27 2.06 -2.11 0.35
CA ALA A 27 1.27 -2.76 -0.69
C ALA A 27 1.49 -2.10 -2.08
N VAL A 28 1.56 -0.77 -2.13
CA VAL A 28 1.83 -0.03 -3.38
C VAL A 28 3.27 -0.25 -3.86
N GLU A 29 4.26 -0.32 -2.96
CA GLU A 29 5.64 -0.64 -3.33
C GLU A 29 5.77 -2.06 -3.89
N LYS A 30 5.09 -3.04 -3.30
CA LYS A 30 5.02 -4.42 -3.78
C LYS A 30 4.52 -4.52 -5.21
N ILE A 31 3.41 -3.84 -5.53
CA ILE A 31 2.89 -3.85 -6.90
C ILE A 31 3.84 -3.10 -7.85
N SER A 32 4.45 -1.99 -7.42
CA SER A 32 5.40 -1.23 -8.26
C SER A 32 6.58 -2.11 -8.70
N LEU A 33 7.09 -2.96 -7.80
CA LEU A 33 8.12 -3.94 -8.14
C LEU A 33 7.59 -4.97 -9.14
N GLY A 34 6.39 -5.50 -8.95
CA GLY A 34 5.76 -6.43 -9.90
C GLY A 34 5.60 -5.83 -11.29
N LEU A 35 5.11 -4.59 -11.38
CA LEU A 35 4.95 -3.88 -12.65
C LEU A 35 6.27 -3.65 -13.37
N SER A 36 7.37 -3.43 -12.64
CA SER A 36 8.71 -3.25 -13.22
C SER A 36 9.31 -4.52 -13.84
N THR A 37 8.74 -5.69 -13.51
CA THR A 37 9.23 -6.99 -14.00
C THR A 37 8.47 -7.52 -15.22
N VAL A 38 7.42 -6.85 -15.67
CA VAL A 38 6.64 -7.25 -16.85
C VAL A 38 7.48 -7.10 -18.10
N ARG A 39 7.62 -8.19 -18.87
CA ARG A 39 8.42 -8.23 -20.11
C ARG A 39 7.61 -8.64 -21.33
N GLU A 40 6.62 -9.50 -21.12
CA GLU A 40 5.82 -10.10 -22.19
C GLU A 40 4.36 -9.68 -22.06
N ILE A 41 3.67 -9.61 -23.20
CA ILE A 41 2.24 -9.23 -23.25
C ILE A 41 1.39 -10.24 -22.46
N GLU A 42 1.82 -11.50 -22.42
CA GLU A 42 1.14 -12.57 -21.70
C GLU A 42 1.18 -12.41 -20.18
N ASP A 43 2.20 -11.72 -19.65
CA ASP A 43 2.37 -11.46 -18.21
C ASP A 43 1.57 -10.24 -17.72
N ILE A 44 1.13 -9.39 -18.66
CA ILE A 44 0.42 -8.14 -18.35
C ILE A 44 -0.85 -8.43 -17.52
N PRO A 45 -1.77 -9.32 -17.93
CA PRO A 45 -3.00 -9.60 -17.18
C PRO A 45 -2.73 -10.19 -15.79
N VAL A 46 -1.73 -11.07 -15.69
CA VAL A 46 -1.36 -11.78 -14.46
C VAL A 46 -0.74 -10.84 -13.43
N THR A 47 -0.07 -9.78 -13.88
CA THR A 47 0.57 -8.79 -13.01
C THR A 47 -0.32 -7.58 -12.72
N LEU A 48 -1.02 -7.05 -13.75
CA LEU A 48 -1.85 -5.86 -13.62
C LEU A 48 -3.18 -6.11 -12.91
N ALA A 49 -3.82 -7.27 -13.11
CA ALA A 49 -5.12 -7.53 -12.49
C ALA A 49 -5.04 -7.57 -10.94
N PRO A 50 -4.04 -8.25 -10.32
CA PRO A 50 -3.81 -8.12 -8.89
C PRO A 50 -3.47 -6.67 -8.48
N ALA A 51 -2.66 -5.96 -9.26
CA ALA A 51 -2.28 -4.58 -8.96
C ALA A 51 -3.50 -3.66 -8.89
N MET A 52 -4.45 -3.79 -9.82
CA MET A 52 -5.69 -3.04 -9.83
C MET A 52 -6.55 -3.33 -8.59
N SER A 53 -6.63 -4.59 -8.17
CA SER A 53 -7.37 -4.98 -6.96
C SER A 53 -6.74 -4.40 -5.68
N VAL A 54 -5.40 -4.42 -5.60
CA VAL A 54 -4.65 -3.78 -4.49
C VAL A 54 -4.90 -2.27 -4.47
N ILE A 55 -4.77 -1.58 -5.61
CA ILE A 55 -5.02 -0.13 -5.70
C ILE A 55 -6.44 0.22 -5.25
N ASN A 56 -7.45 -0.52 -5.69
CA ASN A 56 -8.84 -0.27 -5.30
C ASN A 56 -9.07 -0.49 -3.79
N SER A 57 -8.43 -1.50 -3.20
CA SER A 57 -8.49 -1.80 -1.76
C SER A 57 -7.79 -0.72 -0.91
N VAL A 58 -6.63 -0.25 -1.38
CA VAL A 58 -5.88 0.84 -0.74
C VAL A 58 -6.65 2.16 -0.85
N ARG A 59 -7.23 2.47 -2.02
CA ARG A 59 -8.10 3.64 -2.22
C ARG A 59 -9.25 3.65 -1.22
N GLY A 60 -9.99 2.54 -1.08
CA GLY A 60 -11.10 2.45 -0.13
C GLY A 60 -10.68 2.65 1.33
N SER A 61 -9.46 2.23 1.68
CA SER A 61 -8.90 2.40 3.02
C SER A 61 -8.43 3.84 3.28
N LEU A 62 -7.84 4.48 2.27
CA LEU A 62 -7.24 5.81 2.37
C LEU A 62 -8.19 6.96 2.03
N SER A 63 -9.25 6.77 1.27
CA SER A 63 -10.20 7.85 0.91
C SER A 63 -10.82 8.52 2.14
N ASN A 64 -11.01 7.76 3.21
CA ASN A 64 -11.50 8.24 4.50
C ASN A 64 -10.44 8.97 5.35
N ILE A 65 -9.15 8.79 5.04
CA ILE A 65 -8.01 9.32 5.83
C ILE A 65 -7.33 10.49 5.08
N ILE A 66 -7.17 10.36 3.76
CA ILE A 66 -6.51 11.29 2.86
C ILE A 66 -7.40 11.48 1.63
N PRO A 67 -8.42 12.36 1.70
CA PRO A 67 -9.38 12.56 0.60
C PRO A 67 -8.74 12.97 -0.72
N ARG A 68 -7.63 13.73 -0.67
CA ARG A 68 -6.88 14.14 -1.87
C ARG A 68 -6.23 12.96 -2.61
N ALA A 69 -5.95 11.86 -1.92
CA ALA A 69 -5.36 10.68 -2.54
C ALA A 69 -6.38 9.92 -3.39
N ASP A 70 -7.69 10.11 -3.16
CA ASP A 70 -8.74 9.43 -3.91
C ASP A 70 -8.65 9.72 -5.43
N GLN A 71 -8.43 10.98 -5.80
CA GLN A 71 -8.28 11.39 -7.20
C GLN A 71 -7.05 10.77 -7.87
N GLU A 72 -5.93 10.73 -7.15
CA GLU A 72 -4.69 10.10 -7.63
C GLU A 72 -4.88 8.60 -7.83
N PHE A 73 -5.48 7.91 -6.84
CA PHE A 73 -5.76 6.48 -6.96
C PHE A 73 -6.77 6.16 -8.06
N ASN A 74 -7.77 7.01 -8.28
CA ASN A 74 -8.69 6.86 -9.42
C ASN A 74 -7.94 6.95 -10.75
N SER A 75 -7.06 7.94 -10.89
CA SER A 75 -6.26 8.12 -12.12
C SER A 75 -5.34 6.91 -12.39
N ILE A 76 -4.77 6.33 -11.32
CA ILE A 76 -4.00 5.08 -11.42
C ILE A 76 -4.90 3.92 -11.85
N SER A 77 -6.05 3.73 -11.20
CA SER A 77 -7.01 2.67 -11.55
C SER A 77 -7.47 2.76 -13.01
N ASP A 78 -7.75 3.96 -13.51
CA ASP A 78 -8.18 4.18 -14.89
C ASP A 78 -7.06 3.83 -15.89
N THR A 79 -5.82 4.23 -15.58
CA THR A 79 -4.64 3.90 -16.39
C THR A 79 -4.43 2.39 -16.47
N LEU A 80 -4.44 1.69 -15.31
CA LEU A 80 -4.28 0.24 -15.25
C LEU A 80 -5.42 -0.49 -15.99
N SER A 81 -6.65 0.03 -15.90
CA SER A 81 -7.81 -0.52 -16.60
C SER A 81 -7.66 -0.43 -18.12
N SER A 82 -7.20 0.72 -18.63
CA SER A 82 -6.95 0.91 -20.06
C SER A 82 -5.93 -0.11 -20.56
N ILE A 83 -4.80 -0.26 -19.86
CA ILE A 83 -3.76 -1.20 -20.26
C ILE A 83 -4.27 -2.65 -20.23
N LEU A 84 -5.07 -3.02 -19.22
CA LEU A 84 -5.70 -4.34 -19.15
C LEU A 84 -6.65 -4.61 -20.32
N VAL A 85 -7.44 -3.62 -20.72
CA VAL A 85 -8.33 -3.72 -21.88
C VAL A 85 -7.52 -3.88 -23.15
N ASP A 86 -6.49 -3.06 -23.36
CA ASP A 86 -5.62 -3.10 -24.54
C ASP A 86 -4.89 -4.46 -24.63
N ALA A 87 -4.34 -4.94 -23.51
CA ALA A 87 -3.68 -6.25 -23.43
C ALA A 87 -4.65 -7.41 -23.69
N GLY A 88 -5.89 -7.32 -23.19
CA GLY A 88 -6.93 -8.32 -23.46
C GLY A 88 -7.31 -8.39 -24.95
N GLN A 89 -7.39 -7.23 -25.62
CA GLN A 89 -7.68 -7.15 -27.05
C GLN A 89 -6.53 -7.67 -27.92
N MET A 90 -5.27 -7.39 -27.53
CA MET A 90 -4.09 -7.81 -28.28
C MET A 90 -3.73 -9.29 -28.07
N GLY A 91 -3.86 -9.80 -26.85
CA GLY A 91 -3.40 -11.13 -26.46
C GLY A 91 -4.46 -12.23 -26.59
N GLY A 92 -5.76 -11.90 -26.63
CA GLY A 92 -6.82 -12.92 -26.58
C GLY A 92 -6.83 -13.72 -25.27
N ILE A 93 -6.22 -13.18 -24.21
CA ILE A 93 -6.02 -13.85 -22.92
C ILE A 93 -7.21 -13.58 -22.00
N ALA A 94 -7.76 -14.64 -21.42
CA ALA A 94 -8.84 -14.54 -20.44
C ALA A 94 -8.30 -14.15 -19.06
N LEU A 95 -8.85 -13.07 -18.48
CA LEU A 95 -8.55 -12.63 -17.12
C LEU A 95 -9.10 -13.63 -16.10
N ASN A 96 -8.23 -14.14 -15.22
CA ASN A 96 -8.64 -14.93 -14.06
C ASN A 96 -8.78 -14.04 -12.82
N PHE A 97 -9.97 -13.51 -12.61
CA PHE A 97 -10.28 -12.65 -11.46
C PHE A 97 -10.11 -13.35 -10.11
N SER A 98 -10.31 -14.67 -10.03
CA SER A 98 -10.12 -15.43 -8.80
C SER A 98 -8.65 -15.43 -8.38
N THR A 99 -7.75 -15.72 -9.32
CA THR A 99 -6.30 -15.70 -9.08
C THR A 99 -5.83 -14.29 -8.77
N ALA A 100 -6.30 -13.29 -9.54
CA ALA A 100 -5.93 -11.90 -9.32
C ALA A 100 -6.32 -11.40 -7.93
N ASN A 101 -7.53 -11.74 -7.47
CA ASN A 101 -8.01 -11.35 -6.14
C ASN A 101 -7.27 -12.09 -5.01
N ALA A 102 -6.94 -13.38 -5.22
CA ALA A 102 -6.14 -14.14 -4.26
C ALA A 102 -4.74 -13.53 -4.08
N GLU A 103 -4.08 -13.14 -5.17
CA GLU A 103 -2.76 -12.50 -5.09
C GLU A 103 -2.84 -11.09 -4.48
N ALA A 104 -3.87 -10.32 -4.81
CA ALA A 104 -4.11 -9.02 -4.18
C ALA A 104 -4.27 -9.14 -2.65
N ASN A 105 -5.07 -10.09 -2.18
CA ASN A 105 -5.20 -10.38 -0.76
C ASN A 105 -3.88 -10.79 -0.12
N ARG A 106 -3.09 -11.63 -0.81
CA ARG A 106 -1.76 -12.04 -0.32
C ARG A 106 -0.83 -10.85 -0.14
N ILE A 107 -0.81 -9.91 -1.09
CA ILE A 107 -0.02 -8.67 -1.02
C ILE A 107 -0.45 -7.82 0.17
N LEU A 108 -1.76 -7.61 0.35
CA LEU A 108 -2.31 -6.81 1.45
C LEU A 108 -1.99 -7.42 2.82
N MET A 109 -2.06 -8.75 2.95
CA MET A 109 -1.70 -9.47 4.18
C MET A 109 -0.20 -9.45 4.47
N GLU A 110 0.65 -9.52 3.44
CA GLU A 110 2.11 -9.36 3.63
C GLU A 110 2.45 -7.94 4.07
N ALA A 111 1.80 -6.93 3.46
CA ALA A 111 1.99 -5.54 3.85
C ALA A 111 1.60 -5.31 5.31
N GLU A 112 0.47 -5.87 5.77
CA GLU A 112 0.07 -5.80 7.17
C GLU A 112 1.10 -6.44 8.11
N ARG A 113 1.52 -7.68 7.80
CA ARG A 113 2.56 -8.37 8.57
C ARG A 113 3.89 -7.62 8.59
N GLN A 114 4.26 -6.96 7.50
CA GLN A 114 5.48 -6.17 7.45
C GLN A 114 5.37 -4.92 8.32
N VAL A 115 4.25 -4.19 8.30
CA VAL A 115 4.01 -3.07 9.22
C VAL A 115 4.11 -3.51 10.68
N GLU A 116 3.56 -4.68 11.03
CA GLU A 116 3.64 -5.21 12.39
C GLU A 116 5.08 -5.54 12.81
N ARG A 117 5.89 -6.10 11.89
CA ARG A 117 7.31 -6.34 12.11
C ARG A 117 8.06 -5.02 12.32
N ASP A 118 7.87 -4.05 11.43
CA ASP A 118 8.52 -2.74 11.51
C ASP A 118 8.13 -2.02 12.83
N GLU A 119 6.86 -2.11 13.24
CA GLU A 119 6.43 -1.60 14.54
C GLU A 119 7.15 -2.32 15.68
N ALA A 120 7.25 -3.66 15.67
CA ALA A 120 7.92 -4.42 16.72
C ALA A 120 9.41 -4.08 16.82
N GLU A 121 10.08 -3.92 15.69
CA GLU A 121 11.50 -3.52 15.60
C GLU A 121 11.72 -2.09 16.09
N THR A 122 10.84 -1.16 15.74
CA THR A 122 10.91 0.24 16.22
C THR A 122 10.67 0.34 17.74
N HIS A 123 9.96 -0.62 18.35
CA HIS A 123 9.82 -0.72 19.81
C HIS A 123 11.01 -1.43 20.50
N SER A 124 12.04 -1.84 19.76
CA SER A 124 13.27 -2.45 20.30
C SER A 124 14.38 -1.43 20.66
N CYS A 125 14.17 -0.12 20.46
CA CYS A 125 15.11 0.88 20.95
C CYS A 125 14.78 1.30 22.40
N PRO A 126 15.77 1.33 23.33
CA PRO A 126 15.58 1.83 24.69
C PRO A 126 15.02 3.26 24.72
N ARG A 127 14.38 3.65 25.82
CA ARG A 127 13.79 5.00 26.00
C ARG A 127 14.87 6.08 26.20
N ASP A 128 15.75 6.31 25.25
CA ASP A 128 16.72 7.41 25.28
C ASP A 128 16.60 8.30 24.04
N TRP A 129 15.46 8.96 23.91
CA TRP A 129 15.21 9.94 22.84
C TRP A 129 15.98 11.27 22.99
N ASP A 130 17.12 11.31 23.68
CA ASP A 130 17.77 12.57 24.06
C ASP A 130 19.24 12.76 23.65
N LEU A 131 19.99 11.78 23.10
CA LEU A 131 21.42 12.01 22.85
C LEU A 131 21.95 11.40 21.54
N GLY A 132 22.13 12.27 20.54
CA GLY A 132 23.31 12.19 19.66
C GLY A 132 23.20 11.48 18.31
N CYS A 133 22.25 11.84 17.44
CA CYS A 133 22.30 11.46 16.01
C CYS A 133 22.19 12.67 15.07
N LEU A 134 22.90 13.75 15.39
CA LEU A 134 23.33 14.74 14.41
C LEU A 134 24.83 14.55 14.16
N GLU A 135 25.19 13.44 13.54
CA GLU A 135 26.43 13.37 12.78
C GLU A 135 26.04 12.99 11.35
N GLU A 136 25.97 14.01 10.49
CA GLU A 136 25.89 13.86 9.05
C GLU A 136 27.20 13.24 8.56
N PRO A 137 27.17 12.17 7.73
CA PRO A 137 28.40 11.63 7.18
C PRO A 137 29.00 12.60 6.16
N SER A 138 30.31 12.81 6.32
CA SER A 138 31.21 13.65 5.52
C SER A 138 31.32 13.23 4.05
#